data_AF-X0UXY5-F1
#
_entry.id   AF-X0UXY5-F1
#
_cell.length_a   1.000
_cell.length_b   1.000
_cell.length_c   1.000
_cell.angle_alpha   90.00
_cell.angle_beta   90.00
_cell.angle_gamma   90.00
#
_symmetry.space_group_name_H-M   'P 1'
#
loop_
_entity.id
_entity.type
_entity.pdbx_description
1 polymer ?
#
loop_
_entity_poly.entity_id
_entity_poly.type
_entity_poly.pdbx_seq_one_letter_code
_entity_poly.pdbx_strand_id
1 'polypeptide(L)'
;GRGGPFVGSHPMAGSEQAGPLSARADLFVNAACIVTPSPNTPQGLTRRVERFWRSLGAIVSRLAPAAHDRAVARVSHLPHILAAMIVMGQKSGSIDLAGAGFLDSTRIASGSPAMWREIILTNRKAILKAIDDADEQLMNLRDLIELGDGPGIDSFLEAARKRRDKLVAKRLSRKE
;
A
#
# COMPACT_ATOMS: atom_id res chain seq x y z
N GLY A 1 -33.83 -9.65 5.61
CA GLY A 1 -33.76 -9.41 4.16
C GLY A 1 -32.48 -9.99 3.62
N ARG A 2 -32.52 -10.86 2.62
CA ARG A 2 -31.30 -11.46 2.05
C ARG A 2 -30.87 -10.59 0.86
N GLY A 3 -29.87 -9.73 1.10
CA GLY A 3 -29.19 -9.02 0.02
C GLY A 3 -28.63 -10.03 -0.99
N GLY A 4 -28.69 -9.69 -2.26
CA GLY A 4 -28.17 -10.53 -3.34
C GLY A 4 -26.68 -10.86 -3.15
N PRO A 5 -26.15 -11.83 -3.90
CA PRO A 5 -24.78 -12.26 -3.77
C PRO A 5 -23.80 -11.12 -4.10
N PHE A 6 -22.92 -10.78 -3.15
CA PHE A 6 -21.91 -9.72 -3.26
C PHE A 6 -20.52 -10.31 -3.53
N VAL A 7 -19.74 -9.59 -4.35
CA VAL A 7 -18.33 -9.92 -4.65
C VAL A 7 -17.52 -8.63 -4.52
N GLY A 8 -16.70 -8.54 -3.47
CA GLY A 8 -15.81 -7.39 -3.28
C GLY A 8 -14.64 -7.41 -4.27
N SER A 9 -14.17 -6.22 -4.64
CA SER A 9 -12.94 -6.06 -5.42
C SER A 9 -12.26 -4.73 -5.10
N HIS A 10 -10.92 -4.72 -5.16
CA HIS A 10 -10.10 -3.54 -4.89
C HIS A 10 -9.09 -3.35 -6.04
N PRO A 11 -9.35 -2.43 -6.99
CA PRO A 11 -8.33 -2.01 -7.94
C PRO A 11 -7.27 -1.17 -7.19
N MET A 12 -6.02 -1.62 -7.21
CA MET A 12 -4.84 -0.91 -6.68
C MET A 12 -4.39 0.14 -7.69
N ALA A 13 -5.32 1.02 -8.06
CA ALA A 13 -5.13 2.13 -8.97
C ALA A 13 -5.68 3.39 -8.31
N GLY A 14 -4.93 4.48 -8.38
CA GLY A 14 -5.35 5.74 -7.80
C GLY A 14 -4.24 6.78 -7.87
N SER A 15 -4.63 8.00 -7.55
CA SER A 15 -3.75 9.14 -7.35
C SER A 15 -4.18 9.87 -6.08
N GLU A 16 -3.32 10.74 -5.61
CA GLU A 16 -3.58 11.76 -4.59
C GLU A 16 -4.65 12.78 -5.03
N GLN A 17 -4.92 12.88 -6.33
CA GLN A 17 -5.93 13.76 -6.90
C GLN A 17 -7.34 13.16 -6.77
N ALA A 18 -8.31 14.01 -6.47
CA ALA A 18 -9.72 13.62 -6.31
C ALA A 18 -10.61 14.27 -7.38
N GLY A 19 -11.85 13.79 -7.48
CA GLY A 19 -12.89 14.36 -8.34
C GLY A 19 -12.90 13.82 -9.79
N PRO A 20 -14.02 14.01 -10.51
CA PRO A 20 -14.23 13.44 -11.84
C PRO A 20 -13.29 14.00 -12.91
N LEU A 21 -12.76 15.22 -12.73
CA LEU A 21 -11.81 15.85 -13.65
C LEU A 21 -10.44 15.14 -13.67
N SER A 22 -10.13 14.39 -12.62
CA SER A 22 -8.90 13.58 -12.51
C SER A 22 -9.08 12.16 -13.06
N ALA A 23 -10.26 11.85 -13.63
CA ALA A 23 -10.54 10.53 -14.18
C ALA A 23 -9.73 10.27 -15.46
N ARG A 24 -9.21 9.05 -15.60
CA ARG A 24 -8.44 8.63 -16.77
C ARG A 24 -8.96 7.31 -17.30
N ALA A 25 -9.11 7.21 -18.62
CA ALA A 25 -9.60 5.98 -19.28
C ALA A 25 -8.63 4.79 -19.09
N ASP A 26 -7.34 5.08 -18.93
CA ASP A 26 -6.27 4.10 -18.76
C ASP A 26 -5.97 3.77 -17.28
N LEU A 27 -6.76 4.29 -16.32
CA LEU A 27 -6.46 4.23 -14.89
C LEU A 27 -6.22 2.80 -14.38
N PHE A 28 -6.93 1.82 -14.94
CA PHE A 28 -6.88 0.42 -14.50
C PHE A 28 -5.93 -0.46 -15.32
N VAL A 29 -5.37 0.06 -16.41
CA VAL A 29 -4.47 -0.71 -17.29
C VAL A 29 -3.21 -1.09 -16.51
N ASN A 30 -2.89 -2.39 -16.50
CA ASN A 30 -1.79 -3.00 -15.73
C ASN A 30 -1.86 -2.79 -14.20
N ALA A 31 -2.97 -2.26 -13.68
CA ALA A 31 -3.18 -2.13 -12.25
C ALA A 31 -3.51 -3.51 -11.65
N ALA A 32 -2.97 -3.81 -10.47
CA ALA A 32 -3.42 -4.99 -9.75
C ALA A 32 -4.87 -4.79 -9.28
N CYS A 33 -5.73 -5.79 -9.44
CA CYS A 33 -7.06 -5.79 -8.85
C CYS A 33 -7.24 -7.07 -8.02
N ILE A 34 -7.61 -6.91 -6.75
CA ILE A 34 -7.85 -8.04 -5.86
C ILE A 34 -9.35 -8.27 -5.76
N VAL A 35 -9.82 -9.46 -6.14
CA VAL A 35 -11.21 -9.89 -5.93
C VAL A 35 -11.28 -10.71 -4.64
N THR A 36 -12.24 -10.40 -3.78
CA THR A 36 -12.37 -10.97 -2.42
C THR A 36 -13.66 -11.78 -2.25
N PRO A 37 -13.79 -12.95 -2.90
CA PRO A 37 -14.98 -13.78 -2.74
C PRO A 37 -15.08 -14.32 -1.31
N SER A 38 -16.30 -14.39 -0.79
CA SER A 38 -16.60 -15.12 0.44
C SER A 38 -16.74 -16.63 0.16
N PRO A 39 -16.66 -17.51 1.17
CA PRO A 39 -16.92 -18.94 0.99
C PRO A 39 -18.29 -19.25 0.35
N ASN A 40 -19.28 -18.40 0.60
CA ASN A 40 -20.64 -18.55 0.08
C ASN A 40 -20.87 -17.84 -1.25
N THR A 41 -19.86 -17.17 -1.81
CA THR A 41 -19.99 -16.44 -3.07
C THR A 41 -20.06 -17.44 -4.24
N PRO A 42 -21.13 -17.44 -5.06
CA PRO A 42 -21.21 -18.30 -6.23
C PRO A 42 -20.03 -18.06 -7.19
N GLN A 43 -19.33 -19.14 -7.56
CA GLN A 43 -18.13 -19.02 -8.40
C GLN A 43 -18.39 -18.34 -9.75
N GLY A 44 -19.59 -18.50 -10.31
CA GLY A 44 -19.99 -17.83 -11.55
C GLY A 44 -19.95 -16.31 -11.44
N LEU A 45 -20.32 -15.76 -10.28
CA LEU A 45 -20.29 -14.32 -10.01
C LEU A 45 -18.86 -13.83 -9.80
N THR A 46 -18.04 -14.58 -9.07
CA THR A 46 -16.61 -14.29 -8.94
C THR A 46 -15.95 -14.20 -10.32
N ARG A 47 -16.16 -15.20 -11.19
CA ARG A 47 -15.61 -15.20 -12.56
C ARG A 47 -16.10 -14.01 -13.39
N ARG A 48 -17.35 -13.58 -13.21
CA ARG A 48 -17.91 -12.41 -13.91
C ARG A 48 -17.20 -11.12 -13.49
N VAL A 49 -16.97 -10.91 -12.19
CA VAL A 49 -16.25 -9.73 -11.68
C VAL A 49 -14.79 -9.73 -12.13
N GLU A 50 -14.13 -10.89 -12.14
CA GLU A 50 -12.76 -10.95 -12.67
C GLU A 50 -12.68 -10.63 -14.16
N ARG A 51 -13.61 -11.13 -14.98
CA ARG A 51 -13.65 -10.80 -16.40
C ARG A 51 -13.87 -9.32 -16.63
N PHE A 52 -14.74 -8.69 -15.84
CA PHE A 52 -14.93 -7.25 -15.88
C PHE A 52 -13.61 -6.49 -15.65
N TRP A 53 -12.90 -6.79 -14.56
CA TRP A 53 -11.62 -6.12 -14.28
C TRP A 53 -10.54 -6.41 -15.32
N ARG A 54 -10.44 -7.65 -15.81
CA ARG A 54 -9.52 -7.99 -16.91
C ARG A 54 -9.85 -7.23 -18.19
N SER A 55 -11.14 -7.02 -18.49
CA SER A 55 -11.56 -6.25 -19.68
C SER A 55 -11.16 -4.77 -19.61
N LEU A 56 -10.89 -4.25 -18.41
CA LEU A 56 -10.34 -2.90 -18.18
C LEU A 56 -8.79 -2.88 -18.18
N GLY A 57 -8.14 -4.00 -18.50
CA GLY A 57 -6.68 -4.14 -18.50
C GLY A 57 -6.05 -4.42 -17.13
N ALA A 58 -6.85 -4.70 -16.09
CA ALA A 58 -6.33 -4.96 -14.76
C ALA A 58 -5.77 -6.40 -14.61
N ILE A 59 -4.72 -6.54 -13.81
CA ILE A 59 -4.12 -7.82 -13.42
C ILE A 59 -4.85 -8.36 -12.20
N VAL A 60 -5.77 -9.31 -12.41
CA VAL A 60 -6.67 -9.79 -11.37
C VAL A 60 -6.08 -10.95 -10.56
N SER A 61 -6.14 -10.84 -9.24
CA SER A 61 -5.84 -11.93 -8.29
C SER A 61 -6.99 -12.12 -7.29
N ARG A 62 -7.04 -13.28 -6.63
CA ARG A 62 -8.04 -13.58 -5.60
C ARG A 62 -7.38 -13.67 -4.24
N LEU A 63 -7.99 -13.06 -3.23
CA LEU A 63 -7.62 -13.25 -1.83
C LEU A 63 -8.88 -13.40 -0.97
N ALA A 64 -8.78 -14.15 0.13
CA ALA A 64 -9.80 -14.06 1.17
C ALA A 64 -9.81 -12.63 1.75
N PRO A 65 -10.96 -12.08 2.19
CA PRO A 65 -11.05 -10.71 2.71
C PRO A 65 -10.00 -10.40 3.79
N ALA A 66 -9.85 -11.27 4.79
CA ALA A 66 -8.85 -11.07 5.84
C ALA A 66 -7.39 -11.11 5.33
N ALA A 67 -7.10 -11.88 4.28
CA ALA A 67 -5.78 -11.92 3.67
C ALA A 67 -5.49 -10.66 2.84
N HIS A 68 -6.50 -10.14 2.14
CA HIS A 68 -6.45 -8.83 1.49
C HIS A 68 -6.12 -7.74 2.50
N ASP A 69 -6.87 -7.66 3.60
CA ASP A 69 -6.72 -6.60 4.61
C ASP A 69 -5.33 -6.57 5.24
N ARG A 70 -4.76 -7.74 5.54
CA ARG A 70 -3.37 -7.86 6.01
C ARG A 70 -2.35 -7.42 4.96
N ALA A 71 -2.58 -7.77 3.68
CA ALA A 71 -1.69 -7.39 2.61
C ALA A 71 -1.71 -5.86 2.39
N VAL A 72 -2.89 -5.26 2.25
CA VAL A 72 -3.02 -3.81 2.00
C VAL A 72 -2.62 -2.97 3.20
N ALA A 73 -2.77 -3.47 4.43
CA ALA A 73 -2.23 -2.82 5.61
C ALA A 73 -0.72 -2.57 5.48
N ARG A 74 0.04 -3.56 4.98
CA ARG A 74 1.50 -3.47 4.83
C ARG A 74 1.94 -2.69 3.60
N VAL A 75 1.27 -2.88 2.46
CA VAL A 75 1.75 -2.34 1.16
C VAL A 75 1.07 -1.03 0.75
N SER A 76 0.08 -0.57 1.50
CA SER A 76 -0.66 0.67 1.21
C SER A 76 -0.89 1.53 2.46
N HIS A 77 -1.50 0.97 3.51
CA HIS A 77 -1.93 1.78 4.66
C HIS A 77 -0.74 2.26 5.51
N LEU A 78 0.15 1.34 5.89
CA LEU A 78 1.35 1.66 6.66
C LEU A 78 2.24 2.69 5.91
N PRO A 79 2.54 2.55 4.60
CA PRO A 79 3.25 3.58 3.86
C PRO A 79 2.66 4.98 3.97
N HIS A 80 1.32 5.12 3.89
CA HIS A 80 0.68 6.43 4.05
C HIS A 80 0.81 6.98 5.47
N ILE A 81 0.63 6.13 6.49
CA ILE A 81 0.81 6.53 7.89
C ILE A 81 2.25 6.98 8.15
N LEU A 82 3.25 6.24 7.65
CA LEU A 82 4.66 6.61 7.79
C LEU A 82 4.98 7.93 7.06
N ALA A 83 4.42 8.16 5.87
CA ALA A 83 4.57 9.43 5.16
C ALA A 83 4.02 10.60 5.99
N ALA A 84 2.82 10.45 6.56
CA ALA A 84 2.24 11.46 7.44
C ALA A 84 3.08 11.69 8.72
N MET A 85 3.60 10.62 9.33
CA MET A 85 4.48 10.71 10.49
C MET A 85 5.79 11.44 10.18
N ILE A 86 6.41 11.18 9.02
CA ILE A 86 7.64 11.87 8.59
C ILE A 86 7.39 13.38 8.50
N VAL A 87 6.26 13.80 7.92
CA VAL A 87 5.88 15.21 7.80
C VAL A 87 5.65 15.83 9.18
N MET A 88 4.86 15.16 10.04
CA MET A 88 4.55 15.65 11.39
C MET A 88 5.75 15.67 12.34
N GLY A 89 6.78 14.87 12.06
CA GLY A 89 8.01 14.82 12.84
C GLY A 89 8.99 15.97 12.55
N GLN A 90 8.74 16.78 11.52
CA GLN A 90 9.62 17.91 11.20
C GLN A 90 9.44 19.06 12.19
N LYS A 91 10.56 19.66 12.60
CA LYS A 91 10.57 20.90 13.40
C LYS A 91 10.65 22.11 12.47
N SER A 92 10.24 23.28 12.96
CA SER A 92 10.28 24.54 12.21
C SER A 92 11.68 24.78 11.60
N GLY A 93 11.74 25.04 10.30
CA GLY A 93 12.96 25.35 9.54
C GLY A 93 13.65 24.16 8.85
N SER A 94 13.48 22.91 9.31
CA SER A 94 14.07 21.74 8.63
C SER A 94 13.36 21.39 7.32
N ILE A 95 12.05 21.67 7.25
CA ILE A 95 11.25 21.39 6.07
C ILE A 95 11.64 22.25 4.86
N ASP A 96 12.22 23.43 5.09
CA ASP A 96 12.69 24.32 4.03
C ASP A 96 13.91 23.76 3.28
N LEU A 97 14.61 22.79 3.89
CA LEU A 97 15.73 22.06 3.29
C LEU A 97 15.29 20.77 2.59
N ALA A 98 13.98 20.51 2.49
CA ALA A 98 13.45 19.28 1.90
C ALA A 98 13.81 19.17 0.41
N GLY A 99 14.64 18.18 0.09
CA GLY A 99 14.96 17.82 -1.30
C GLY A 99 13.91 16.91 -1.93
N ALA A 100 14.14 16.54 -3.20
CA ALA A 100 13.24 15.68 -3.98
C ALA A 100 12.90 14.35 -3.29
N GLY A 101 13.86 13.71 -2.61
CA GLY A 101 13.61 12.45 -1.91
C GLY A 101 12.60 12.56 -0.76
N PHE A 102 12.57 13.70 -0.07
CA PHE A 102 11.54 13.97 0.95
C PHE A 102 10.18 14.14 0.30
N LEU A 103 10.08 14.98 -0.74
CA LEU A 103 8.85 15.21 -1.49
C LEU A 103 8.27 13.91 -2.05
N ASP A 104 9.10 13.06 -2.66
CA ASP A 104 8.66 11.78 -3.22
C ASP A 104 8.17 10.80 -2.15
N SER A 105 8.90 10.70 -1.03
CA SER A 105 8.57 9.79 0.07
C SER A 105 7.31 10.22 0.83
N THR A 106 7.02 11.53 0.85
CA THR A 106 5.90 12.11 1.61
C THR A 106 4.70 12.50 0.74
N ARG A 107 4.79 12.45 -0.59
CA ARG A 107 3.72 12.83 -1.53
C ARG A 107 2.36 12.24 -1.17
N ILE A 108 2.33 10.98 -0.74
CA ILE A 108 1.07 10.29 -0.39
C ILE A 108 0.41 10.84 0.87
N ALA A 109 1.12 11.56 1.74
CA ALA A 109 0.56 12.20 2.95
C ALA A 109 -0.48 13.29 2.62
N SER A 110 -0.47 13.83 1.40
CA SER A 110 -1.50 14.77 0.91
C SER A 110 -2.85 14.12 0.58
N GLY A 111 -3.02 12.82 0.85
CA GLY A 111 -4.30 12.14 0.68
C GLY A 111 -5.41 12.68 1.59
N SER A 112 -6.67 12.51 1.18
CA SER A 112 -7.85 13.03 1.91
C SER A 112 -7.93 12.50 3.36
N PRO A 113 -7.90 13.37 4.39
CA PRO A 113 -7.99 12.94 5.79
C PRO A 113 -9.27 12.18 6.11
N ALA A 114 -10.40 12.58 5.51
CA ALA A 114 -11.68 11.89 5.72
C ALA A 114 -11.64 10.45 5.20
N MET A 115 -11.05 10.23 4.01
CA MET A 115 -10.89 8.89 3.44
C MET A 115 -9.94 8.04 4.29
N TRP A 116 -8.79 8.59 4.66
CA TRP A 116 -7.78 7.85 5.43
C TRP A 116 -8.25 7.51 6.85
N ARG A 117 -9.04 8.38 7.48
CA ARG A 117 -9.72 8.05 8.75
C ARG A 117 -10.58 6.79 8.60
N GLU A 118 -11.42 6.70 7.59
CA GLU A 118 -12.27 5.52 7.37
C GLU A 118 -11.45 4.25 7.08
N ILE A 119 -10.38 4.36 6.27
CA ILE A 119 -9.46 3.25 5.99
C ILE A 119 -8.81 2.75 7.29
N ILE A 120 -8.32 3.68 8.12
CA ILE A 120 -7.65 3.36 9.39
C ILE A 120 -8.63 2.69 10.35
N LEU A 121 -9.83 3.23 10.52
CA LEU A 121 -10.84 2.66 11.41
C LEU A 121 -11.32 1.29 10.94
N THR A 122 -11.52 1.11 9.64
CA THR A 122 -12.03 -0.14 9.05
C THR A 122 -10.98 -1.27 9.10
N ASN A 123 -9.69 -0.97 8.91
CA ASN A 123 -8.62 -1.97 8.91
C ASN A 123 -7.69 -1.89 10.15
N ARG A 124 -8.20 -1.34 11.26
CA ARG A 124 -7.43 -1.03 12.47
C ARG A 124 -6.52 -2.17 12.94
N LYS A 125 -7.05 -3.39 13.04
CA LYS A 125 -6.31 -4.54 13.58
C LYS A 125 -5.07 -4.89 12.74
N ALA A 126 -5.21 -4.93 11.41
CA ALA A 126 -4.10 -5.26 10.54
C ALA A 126 -3.08 -4.11 10.45
N ILE A 127 -3.55 -2.86 10.54
CA ILE A 127 -2.69 -1.67 10.58
C ILE A 127 -1.85 -1.66 11.85
N LEU A 128 -2.44 -1.89 13.02
CA LEU A 128 -1.70 -1.95 14.28
C LEU A 128 -0.57 -2.98 14.21
N LYS A 129 -0.86 -4.20 13.74
CA LYS A 129 0.19 -5.21 13.57
C LYS A 129 1.26 -4.80 12.57
N ALA A 130 0.90 -4.07 11.50
CA ALA A 130 1.87 -3.55 10.55
C ALA A 130 2.73 -2.44 11.15
N ILE A 131 2.19 -1.62 12.06
CA ILE A 131 2.92 -0.61 12.83
C ILE A 131 3.91 -1.30 13.78
N ASP A 132 3.46 -2.29 14.56
CA ASP A 132 4.33 -3.03 15.49
C ASP A 132 5.54 -3.64 14.77
N ASP A 133 5.30 -4.28 13.62
CA ASP A 133 6.38 -4.88 12.82
C ASP A 133 7.33 -3.82 12.23
N ALA A 134 6.85 -2.61 11.95
CA ALA A 134 7.68 -1.51 11.47
C ALA A 134 8.50 -0.88 12.61
N ASP A 135 7.91 -0.77 13.79
CA ASP A 135 8.56 -0.31 15.01
C ASP A 135 9.73 -1.22 15.40
N GLU A 136 9.55 -2.55 15.33
CA GLU A 136 10.63 -3.52 15.52
C GLU A 136 11.83 -3.26 14.58
N GLN A 137 11.57 -2.95 13.30
CA GLN A 137 12.65 -2.64 12.35
C GLN A 137 13.30 -1.29 12.65
N LEU A 138 12.52 -0.28 13.05
CA LEU A 138 13.00 1.04 13.38
C LEU A 138 13.89 1.01 14.64
N MET A 139 13.46 0.30 15.69
CA MET A 139 14.22 0.16 16.92
C MET A 139 15.52 -0.63 16.68
N ASN A 140 15.47 -1.71 15.90
CA ASN A 140 16.69 -2.42 15.50
C ASN A 140 17.70 -1.49 14.79
N LEU A 141 17.24 -0.68 13.82
CA LEU A 141 18.14 0.27 13.14
C LEU A 141 18.63 1.37 14.09
N ARG A 142 17.77 1.88 14.99
CA ARG A 142 18.14 2.86 16.01
C ARG A 142 19.29 2.33 16.88
N ASP A 143 19.18 1.09 17.35
CA ASP A 143 20.18 0.49 18.24
C ASP A 143 21.52 0.29 17.52
N LEU A 144 21.50 -0.15 16.25
CA LEU A 144 22.71 -0.21 15.41
C LEU A 144 23.39 1.16 15.27
N ILE A 145 22.62 2.23 15.11
CA ILE A 145 23.12 3.61 15.05
C ILE A 145 23.69 4.05 16.40
N GLU A 146 22.99 3.79 17.50
CA GLU A 146 23.41 4.15 18.86
C GLU A 146 24.74 3.47 19.24
N LEU A 147 24.95 2.24 18.80
CA LEU A 147 26.20 1.50 18.99
C LEU A 147 27.32 1.90 18.02
N GLY A 148 27.02 2.67 16.97
CA GLY A 148 27.97 2.94 15.89
C GLY A 148 28.37 1.69 15.10
N ASP A 149 27.50 0.68 15.02
CA ASP A 149 27.76 -0.59 14.34
C ASP A 149 27.63 -0.44 12.82
N GLY A 150 28.69 0.09 12.20
CA GLY A 150 28.79 0.27 10.74
C GLY A 150 28.47 -1.02 9.95
N PRO A 151 29.12 -2.16 10.24
CA PRO A 151 28.80 -3.43 9.58
C PRO A 151 27.33 -3.86 9.72
N GLY A 152 26.72 -3.66 10.90
CA GLY A 152 25.31 -3.95 11.12
C GLY A 152 24.39 -3.05 10.29
N ILE A 153 24.69 -1.76 10.20
CA ILE A 153 23.96 -0.79 9.36
C ILE A 153 24.04 -1.18 7.88
N ASP A 154 25.24 -1.52 7.38
CA ASP A 154 25.44 -1.96 5.99
C ASP A 154 24.60 -3.21 5.68
N SER A 155 24.60 -4.19 6.58
CA SER A 155 23.80 -5.41 6.45
C SER A 155 22.29 -5.10 6.36
N PHE A 156 21.79 -4.20 7.21
CA PHE A 156 20.39 -3.78 7.19
C PHE A 156 20.02 -3.10 5.86
N LEU A 157 20.83 -2.14 5.41
CA LEU A 157 20.58 -1.39 4.18
C LEU A 157 20.68 -2.28 2.94
N GLU A 158 21.63 -3.20 2.89
CA GLU A 158 21.79 -4.14 1.78
C GLU A 158 20.63 -5.14 1.72
N ALA A 159 20.12 -5.59 2.87
CA ALA A 159 18.92 -6.42 2.93
C ALA A 159 17.69 -5.67 2.38
N ALA A 160 17.52 -4.39 2.73
CA ALA A 160 16.45 -3.54 2.21
C ALA A 160 16.59 -3.34 0.68
N ARG A 161 17.79 -3.05 0.19
CA ARG A 161 18.11 -2.90 -1.24
C ARG A 161 17.75 -4.17 -2.02
N LYS A 162 18.25 -5.33 -1.62
CA LYS A 162 17.97 -6.62 -2.28
C LYS A 162 16.46 -6.90 -2.39
N ARG A 163 15.70 -6.63 -1.33
CA ARG A 163 14.24 -6.80 -1.33
C ARG A 163 13.55 -5.86 -2.32
N ARG A 164 13.98 -4.59 -2.38
CA ARG A 164 13.45 -3.59 -3.33
C ARG A 164 13.80 -3.93 -4.77
N ASP A 165 15.04 -4.28 -5.06
CA ASP A 165 15.50 -4.58 -6.42
C ASP A 165 14.74 -5.80 -6.98
N LYS A 166 14.51 -6.82 -6.14
CA LYS A 166 13.66 -7.97 -6.49
C LYS A 166 12.21 -7.58 -6.79
N LEU A 167 11.63 -6.63 -6.03
CA LEU A 167 10.28 -6.12 -6.29
C LEU A 167 10.22 -5.38 -7.63
N VAL A 168 11.20 -4.52 -7.91
CA VAL A 168 11.29 -3.75 -9.16
C VAL A 168 11.43 -4.69 -10.36
N ALA A 169 12.37 -5.64 -10.30
CA ALA A 169 12.57 -6.64 -11.35
C ALA A 169 11.27 -7.42 -11.63
N LYS A 170 10.56 -7.87 -10.59
CA LYS A 170 9.27 -8.56 -10.70
C LYS A 170 8.16 -7.69 -11.31
N ARG A 171 8.20 -6.37 -11.10
CA ARG A 171 7.22 -5.45 -11.70
C ARG A 171 7.53 -5.17 -13.17
N LEU A 172 8.80 -5.06 -13.53
CA LEU A 172 9.23 -4.89 -14.93
C LEU A 172 8.87 -6.13 -15.76
N SER A 173 9.15 -7.33 -15.25
CA SER A 173 8.81 -8.59 -15.93
C SER A 173 7.30 -8.88 -16.05
N ARG A 174 6.42 -8.01 -15.53
CA ARG A 174 4.96 -8.10 -15.65
C ARG A 174 4.37 -7.06 -16.60
N LYS A 175 5.18 -6.08 -17.03
CA LYS A 175 4.80 -5.05 -17.99
C LYS A 175 5.18 -5.45 -19.44
N GLU A 176 6.11 -6.38 -19.58
CA GLU A 176 6.38 -7.16 -20.81
C GLU A 176 5.40 -8.32 -20.92
#